data_AF-A0A7X8G6L6-F1
#
_entry.id   AF-A0A7X8G6L6-F1
#
_cell.length_a   1.000
_cell.length_b   1.000
_cell.length_c   1.000
_cell.angle_alpha   90.00
_cell.angle_beta   90.00
_cell.angle_gamma   90.00
#
_symmetry.space_group_name_H-M   'P 1'
#
loop_
_entity.id
_entity.type
_entity.pdbx_description
1 polymer ?
#
loop_
_entity_poly.entity_id
_entity_poly.type
_entity_poly.pdbx_seq_one_letter_code
_entity_poly.pdbx_strand_id
1 'polypeptide(L)'
;MMIDKIYTIGYTKKTAETFFELLKKNNIAIVTDIRLNNTSQLAGFTKHPDIKYFLHEIAGISYNHDITFAPEKNTLLRYKKQEIDWDQYVEEFS
;
A
#
# COMPACT_ATOMS: atom_id res chain seq x y z
N MET A 1 18.76 -9.80 5.78
CA MET A 1 17.42 -10.42 5.85
C MET A 1 17.12 -10.99 4.47
N MET A 2 16.85 -12.29 4.34
CA MET A 2 16.35 -12.84 3.08
C MET A 2 14.84 -12.58 2.99
N ILE A 3 14.36 -12.18 1.81
CA ILE A 3 12.93 -12.04 1.53
C ILE A 3 12.51 -13.30 0.77
N ASP A 4 11.82 -14.20 1.46
CA ASP A 4 11.42 -15.48 0.86
C ASP A 4 10.05 -15.41 0.18
N LYS A 5 9.21 -14.44 0.56
CA LYS A 5 7.84 -14.26 0.05
C LYS A 5 7.44 -12.79 0.02
N ILE A 6 6.74 -12.41 -1.05
CA ILE A 6 6.15 -11.07 -1.23
C ILE A 6 4.63 -11.25 -1.36
N TYR A 7 3.89 -10.35 -0.73
CA TYR A 7 2.43 -10.32 -0.76
C TYR A 7 1.96 -8.92 -1.17
N THR A 8 0.75 -8.85 -1.72
CA THR A 8 0.04 -7.58 -1.95
C THR A 8 -1.18 -7.51 -1.04
N ILE A 9 -1.49 -6.30 -0.56
CA ILE A 9 -2.68 -6.07 0.25
C ILE A 9 -3.32 -4.73 -0.11
N GLY A 10 -4.63 -4.76 -0.32
CA GLY A 10 -5.47 -3.57 -0.43
C GLY A 10 -6.41 -3.46 0.77
N TYR A 11 -6.69 -2.24 1.23
CA TYR A 11 -7.49 -1.98 2.43
C TYR A 11 -8.99 -1.77 2.16
N THR A 12 -9.37 -1.45 0.92
CA THR A 12 -10.77 -1.21 0.57
C THR A 12 -11.62 -2.45 0.82
N LYS A 13 -12.84 -2.25 1.33
CA LYS A 13 -13.80 -3.32 1.68
C LYS A 13 -13.29 -4.31 2.74
N LYS A 14 -12.35 -3.90 3.59
CA LYS A 14 -11.89 -4.67 4.76
C LYS A 14 -12.06 -3.83 6.02
N THR A 15 -12.46 -4.48 7.11
CA THR A 15 -12.36 -3.89 8.45
C THR A 15 -10.90 -3.86 8.89
N ALA A 16 -10.58 -3.03 9.89
CA ALA A 16 -9.26 -3.02 10.50
C ALA A 16 -8.87 -4.41 11.03
N GLU A 17 -9.78 -5.08 11.72
CA GLU A 17 -9.61 -6.45 12.22
C GLU A 17 -9.20 -7.42 11.10
N THR A 18 -9.97 -7.48 10.01
CA THR A 18 -9.65 -8.37 8.88
C THR A 18 -8.28 -8.05 8.29
N PHE A 19 -7.94 -6.77 8.17
CA PHE A 19 -6.65 -6.33 7.63
C PHE A 19 -5.48 -6.79 8.51
N PHE A 20 -5.53 -6.53 9.83
CA PHE A 20 -4.43 -6.90 10.73
C PHE A 20 -4.34 -8.42 10.97
N GLU A 21 -5.46 -9.15 11.02
CA GLU A 21 -5.42 -10.61 11.12
C GLU A 21 -4.79 -11.27 9.89
N LEU A 22 -5.04 -10.74 8.68
CA LEU A 22 -4.37 -11.23 7.48
C LEU A 22 -2.86 -11.05 7.54
N LEU A 23 -2.39 -9.91 8.05
CA LEU A 23 -0.95 -9.65 8.20
C LEU A 23 -0.31 -10.59 9.23
N LYS A 24 -0.94 -10.76 10.39
CA LYS A 24 -0.47 -11.67 11.45
C LYS A 24 -0.44 -13.12 10.97
N LYS A 25 -1.52 -13.60 10.34
CA LYS A 25 -1.64 -14.98 9.83
C LYS A 25 -0.53 -15.34 8.82
N ASN A 26 -0.06 -14.37 8.06
CA ASN A 26 1.00 -14.57 7.07
C ASN A 26 2.41 -14.25 7.61
N ASN A 27 2.55 -13.97 8.91
CA ASN A 27 3.82 -13.63 9.54
C ASN A 27 4.55 -12.48 8.83
N ILE A 28 3.81 -11.44 8.43
CA ILE A 28 4.38 -10.29 7.74
C ILE A 28 5.32 -9.53 8.69
N ALA A 29 6.57 -9.32 8.27
CA ALA A 29 7.56 -8.59 9.07
C ALA A 29 7.55 -7.08 8.78
N ILE A 30 7.26 -6.70 7.53
CA ILE A 30 7.27 -5.32 7.06
C ILE A 30 6.13 -5.05 6.08
N VAL A 31 5.50 -3.89 6.20
CA VAL A 31 4.59 -3.33 5.20
C VAL A 31 5.27 -2.15 4.54
N THR A 32 5.51 -2.29 3.24
CA THR A 32 5.98 -1.20 2.37
C THR A 32 4.77 -0.54 1.70
N ASP A 33 4.43 0.67 2.12
CA ASP A 33 3.41 1.49 1.48
C ASP A 33 4.01 2.13 0.22
N ILE A 34 3.41 1.86 -0.94
CA ILE A 34 3.84 2.39 -2.25
C ILE A 34 2.87 3.44 -2.80
N ARG A 35 1.93 3.93 -1.97
CA ARG A 35 0.94 4.92 -2.41
C ARG A 35 1.60 6.29 -2.56
N LEU A 36 1.40 6.93 -3.71
CA LEU A 36 1.77 8.35 -3.90
C LEU A 36 1.15 9.27 -2.83
N ASN A 37 -0.08 8.99 -2.42
CA ASN A 37 -0.80 9.75 -1.40
C ASN A 37 -1.37 8.78 -0.36
N ASN A 38 -0.85 8.83 0.87
CA ASN A 38 -1.25 7.94 1.96
C ASN A 38 -1.89 8.65 3.16
N THR A 39 -2.07 9.97 3.12
CA THR A 39 -2.60 10.77 4.26
C THR A 39 -4.11 11.04 4.18
N SER A 40 -4.79 10.63 3.11
CA SER A 40 -6.22 10.90 2.91
C SER A 40 -7.08 10.27 4.00
N GLN A 41 -8.10 11.00 4.47
CA GLN A 41 -9.11 10.46 5.40
C GLN A 41 -9.90 9.29 4.80
N LEU A 42 -10.01 9.24 3.47
CA LEU A 42 -10.64 8.12 2.76
C LEU A 42 -9.87 6.81 2.92
N ALA A 43 -8.60 6.86 3.34
CA ALA A 43 -7.82 5.67 3.65
C ALA A 43 -8.16 5.07 5.03
N GLY A 44 -9.02 5.73 5.83
CA GLY A 44 -9.48 5.26 7.13
C GLY A 44 -8.33 4.88 8.06
N PHE A 45 -8.40 3.69 8.65
CA PHE A 45 -7.37 3.15 9.55
C PHE A 45 -6.01 2.91 8.88
N THR A 46 -5.93 2.99 7.55
CA THR A 46 -4.67 2.82 6.80
C THR A 46 -4.01 4.13 6.38
N LYS A 47 -4.52 5.28 6.83
CA LYS A 47 -3.86 6.56 6.55
C LYS A 47 -2.57 6.71 7.36
N HIS A 48 -1.59 7.38 6.80
CA HIS A 48 -0.44 7.88 7.54
C HIS A 48 -0.85 9.06 8.45
N PRO A 49 -0.32 9.17 9.69
CA PRO A 49 0.65 8.28 10.35
C PRO A 49 0.03 7.07 11.08
N ASP A 50 -1.30 7.01 11.22
CA ASP A 50 -2.01 6.01 12.03
C ASP A 50 -1.62 4.57 11.68
N ILE A 51 -1.49 4.25 10.39
CA ILE A 51 -1.11 2.90 9.94
C ILE A 51 0.25 2.46 10.49
N LYS A 52 1.22 3.37 10.58
CA LYS A 52 2.55 3.08 11.15
C LYS A 52 2.43 2.71 12.62
N TYR A 53 1.61 3.46 13.36
CA TYR A 53 1.36 3.20 14.77
C TYR A 53 0.60 1.88 14.95
N PHE A 54 -0.49 1.66 14.21
CA PHE A 54 -1.31 0.45 14.34
C PHE A 54 -0.57 -0.83 13.94
N LEU A 55 0.26 -0.79 12.89
CA LEU A 55 1.09 -1.95 12.51
C LEU A 55 2.05 -2.35 13.63
N HIS A 56 2.67 -1.36 14.28
CA HIS A 56 3.54 -1.59 15.42
C HIS A 56 2.77 -2.17 16.61
N GLU A 57 1.71 -1.49 17.07
CA GLU A 57 1.00 -1.86 18.30
C GLU A 57 0.18 -3.15 18.18
N ILE A 58 -0.48 -3.38 17.05
CA ILE A 58 -1.43 -4.50 16.89
C ILE A 58 -0.71 -5.78 16.44
N ALA A 59 0.36 -5.63 15.65
CA ALA A 59 0.97 -6.75 14.95
C ALA A 59 2.51 -6.82 15.08
N GLY A 60 3.18 -5.84 15.69
CA GLY A 60 4.64 -5.81 15.77
C GLY A 60 5.32 -5.64 14.40
N ILE A 61 4.63 -5.05 13.43
CA ILE A 61 5.05 -4.99 12.03
C ILE A 61 5.77 -3.67 11.75
N SER A 62 6.90 -3.76 11.06
CA SER A 62 7.63 -2.59 10.58
C SER A 62 6.88 -1.91 9.42
N TYR A 63 6.98 -0.59 9.33
CA TYR A 63 6.35 0.18 8.27
C TYR A 63 7.37 1.09 7.60
N ASN A 64 7.40 1.07 6.27
CA ASN A 64 8.10 2.07 5.47
C ASN A 64 7.19 2.58 4.35
N HIS A 65 7.27 3.87 4.06
CA HIS A 65 6.63 4.48 2.89
C HIS A 65 7.70 4.66 1.83
N ASP A 66 7.58 3.95 0.71
CA ASP A 66 8.57 3.95 -0.36
C ASP A 66 7.90 4.25 -1.70
N ILE A 67 8.09 5.49 -2.15
CA ILE A 67 7.51 5.98 -3.39
C ILE A 67 8.33 5.61 -4.62
N THR A 68 9.50 4.97 -4.49
CA THR A 68 10.23 4.47 -5.68
C THR A 68 9.46 3.38 -6.41
N PHE A 69 8.51 2.74 -5.73
CA PHE A 69 7.59 1.74 -6.28
C PHE A 69 6.20 2.31 -6.59
N ALA A 70 6.04 3.64 -6.51
CA ALA A 70 4.80 4.32 -6.87
C ALA A 70 4.85 4.77 -8.33
N PRO A 71 3.69 4.85 -9.03
CA PRO A 71 3.67 5.39 -10.38
C PRO A 71 4.06 6.85 -10.40
N GLU A 72 4.53 7.36 -11.54
CA GLU A 72 4.63 8.80 -11.71
C GLU A 72 3.26 9.46 -11.57
N LYS A 73 3.25 10.65 -10.94
CA LYS A 73 2.02 11.42 -10.72
C LYS A 73 1.28 11.69 -12.02
N ASN A 74 2.00 11.95 -13.11
CA ASN A 74 1.42 12.25 -14.41
C ASN A 74 0.79 11.00 -15.05
N THR A 75 1.50 9.87 -15.08
CA THR A 75 1.00 8.58 -15.58
C THR A 75 -0.27 8.16 -14.84
N LEU A 76 -0.29 8.25 -13.51
CA LEU A 76 -1.49 7.95 -12.72
C LEU A 76 -2.66 8.90 -13.03
N LEU A 77 -2.37 10.18 -13.27
CA LEU A 77 -3.39 11.18 -13.60
C LEU A 77 -4.04 10.89 -14.96
N ARG A 78 -3.21 10.62 -15.98
CA ARG A 78 -3.66 10.32 -17.34
C ARG A 78 -4.51 9.05 -17.37
N TYR A 79 -4.07 8.00 -16.67
CA TYR A 79 -4.85 6.77 -16.53
C TYR A 79 -6.21 7.01 -15.86
N LYS A 80 -6.25 7.78 -14.76
CA LYS A 80 -7.51 8.13 -14.09
C LYS A 80 -8.47 8.95 -14.96
N LYS A 81 -7.93 9.78 -15.86
CA LYS A 81 -8.70 10.55 -16.83
C LYS A 81 -9.09 9.76 -18.08
N GLN A 82 -8.71 8.48 -18.16
CA GLN A 82 -8.92 7.61 -19.32
C GLN A 82 -8.23 8.14 -20.60
N GLU A 83 -7.15 8.92 -20.42
CA GLU A 83 -6.30 9.41 -21.53
C GLU A 83 -5.32 8.32 -22.01
N ILE A 84 -5.03 7.34 -21.16
CA ILE A 84 -4.27 6.12 -21.46
C ILE A 84 -5.00 4.90 -20.93
N ASP A 85 -4.79 3.77 -21.58
CA ASP A 85 -5.28 2.47 -21.11
C ASP A 85 -4.31 1.81 -20.11
N TRP A 86 -4.64 0.57 -19.72
CA TRP A 86 -3.84 -0.19 -18.77
C TRP A 86 -2.47 -0.58 -19.34
N ASP A 87 -2.40 -0.94 -20.62
CA ASP A 87 -1.16 -1.41 -21.23
C ASP A 87 -0.15 -0.26 -21.34
N GLN A 88 -0.62 0.92 -21.74
CA GLN A 88 0.17 2.16 -21.73
C GLN A 88 0.61 2.56 -20.32
N TYR A 89 -0.26 2.42 -19.32
CA TYR A 89 0.11 2.71 -17.93
C TYR A 89 1.24 1.80 -17.45
N VAL A 90 1.23 0.52 -17.83
CA VAL A 90 2.29 -0.44 -17.47
C VAL A 90 3.60 -0.09 -18.17
N GLU A 91 3.57 0.30 -19.44
CA GLU A 91 4.75 0.75 -20.19
C GLU A 91 5.39 1.99 -19.55
N GLU A 92 4.58 2.99 -19.16
CA GLU A 92 5.07 4.22 -18.51
C GLU A 92 5.55 4.00 -17.06
N PHE A 93 5.14 2.92 -16.41
CA PHE A 93 5.56 2.58 -15.05
C PHE A 93 6.88 1.79 -15.00
N SER A 94 7.20 1.04 -16.05
CA SER A 94 8.31 0.07 -16.12
C SER A 94 9.65 0.73 -16.41
#